data_AF-A0A849T135-F1
#
_entry.id   AF-A0A849T135-F1
#
_cell.length_a   1.000
_cell.length_b   1.000
_cell.length_c   1.000
_cell.angle_alpha   90.00
_cell.angle_beta   90.00
_cell.angle_gamma   90.00
#
_symmetry.space_group_name_H-M   'P 1'
#
loop_
_entity.id
_entity.type
_entity.pdbx_description
1 polymer ?
#
loop_
_entity_poly.entity_id
_entity_poly.type
_entity_poly.pdbx_seq_one_letter_code
_entity_poly.pdbx_strand_id
1 'polypeptide(L)'
;MYFLPYKEKFLSHASGLQCPLRHGGTRWKIENETFNTLKNRGYNLEHNYGHGEKNLTHNFIMSMFLAFLVDQIQEISCYTFKKLIEKYEQKSRLWKKLESGFEFLEFSSWDQFYYRMCYNEMPPSSG
;
A
#
# COMPACT_ATOMS: atom_id res chain seq x y z
N MET A 1 4.76 -6.96 3.12
CA MET A 1 3.37 -6.90 2.59
C MET A 1 3.39 -6.98 1.06
N TYR A 2 2.98 -8.11 0.48
CA TYR A 2 3.15 -8.47 -0.96
C TYR A 2 2.29 -7.67 -1.96
N PHE A 3 1.54 -6.64 -1.52
CA PHE A 3 0.63 -5.87 -2.38
C PHE A 3 1.32 -4.77 -3.20
N LEU A 4 2.53 -4.38 -2.82
CA LEU A 4 3.20 -3.19 -3.34
C LEU A 4 4.03 -3.40 -4.61
N PRO A 5 4.66 -4.57 -4.87
CA PRO A 5 5.31 -4.81 -6.16
C PRO A 5 4.31 -4.83 -7.34
N TYR A 6 3.02 -5.04 -7.06
CA TYR A 6 1.97 -4.99 -8.07
C TYR A 6 1.36 -3.60 -8.27
N LYS A 7 1.44 -2.66 -7.31
CA LYS A 7 0.90 -1.30 -7.51
C LYS A 7 1.73 -0.49 -8.52
N GLU A 8 3.03 -0.78 -8.65
CA GLU A 8 3.96 0.04 -9.44
C GLU A 8 4.10 -0.32 -10.90
N LYS A 9 4.00 -1.61 -11.23
CA LYS A 9 4.08 -2.09 -12.62
C LYS A 9 2.93 -1.54 -13.50
N PHE A 10 1.93 -0.91 -12.88
CA PHE A 10 0.70 -0.46 -13.55
C PHE A 10 0.62 1.07 -13.70
N LEU A 11 1.45 1.85 -13.01
CA LEU A 11 1.42 3.32 -13.08
C LEU A 11 2.35 3.90 -14.16
N SER A 12 3.32 3.14 -14.67
CA SER A 12 4.28 3.60 -15.68
C SER A 12 3.71 3.72 -17.11
N HIS A 13 2.42 3.47 -17.32
CA HIS A 13 1.78 3.49 -18.65
C HIS A 13 0.67 4.55 -18.78
N ALA A 14 0.49 5.41 -17.77
CA ALA A 14 -0.63 6.36 -17.69
C ALA A 14 -0.27 7.81 -18.05
N SER A 15 0.86 8.06 -18.74
CA SER A 15 1.19 9.39 -19.26
C SER A 15 0.69 9.54 -20.70
N GLY A 16 -0.57 9.95 -20.85
CA GLY A 16 -1.12 10.32 -22.15
C GLY A 16 -2.65 10.37 -22.18
N LEU A 17 -3.20 11.59 -22.13
CA LEU A 17 -4.57 11.99 -22.48
C LEU A 17 -5.71 11.27 -21.73
N GLN A 18 -6.29 11.99 -20.77
CA GLN A 18 -7.41 11.60 -19.92
C GLN A 18 -8.73 11.52 -20.72
N CYS A 19 -9.07 10.35 -21.27
CA CYS A 19 -10.43 10.07 -21.74
C CYS A 19 -11.19 9.21 -20.70
N PRO A 20 -12.46 9.54 -20.35
CA PRO A 20 -13.22 8.81 -19.32
C PRO A 20 -13.39 7.31 -19.61
N LEU A 21 -13.44 6.93 -20.90
CA LEU A 21 -13.65 5.54 -21.34
C LEU A 21 -12.45 4.62 -21.04
N ARG A 22 -11.22 5.14 -21.05
CA ARG A 22 -10.02 4.36 -20.65
C ARG A 22 -9.94 4.13 -19.15
N HIS A 23 -10.48 5.04 -18.34
CA HIS A 23 -10.51 4.90 -16.89
C HIS A 23 -11.42 3.76 -16.43
N GLY A 24 -12.57 3.58 -17.10
CA GLY A 24 -13.48 2.47 -16.83
C GLY A 24 -12.85 1.10 -17.13
N GLY A 25 -12.18 0.97 -18.28
CA GLY A 25 -11.51 -0.28 -18.67
C GLY A 25 -10.31 -0.63 -17.78
N THR A 26 -9.49 0.36 -17.39
CA THR A 26 -8.37 0.15 -16.48
C THR A 26 -8.85 -0.21 -15.08
N ARG A 27 -9.92 0.42 -14.57
CA ARG A 27 -10.53 0.06 -13.28
C ARG A 27 -11.10 -1.35 -13.29
N TRP A 28 -11.88 -1.69 -14.32
CA TRP A 28 -12.43 -3.05 -14.47
C TRP A 28 -11.33 -4.10 -14.49
N LYS A 29 -10.23 -3.85 -15.21
CA LYS A 29 -9.10 -4.76 -15.27
C LYS A 29 -8.41 -4.92 -13.91
N ILE A 30 -8.21 -3.82 -13.17
CA ILE A 30 -7.62 -3.84 -11.81
C ILE A 30 -8.54 -4.63 -10.85
N GLU A 31 -9.83 -4.35 -10.88
CA GLU A 31 -10.83 -5.02 -10.03
C GLU A 31 -10.87 -6.53 -10.35
N ASN A 32 -10.90 -6.92 -11.64
CA ASN A 32 -10.94 -8.32 -12.05
C ASN A 32 -9.64 -9.09 -11.75
N GLU A 33 -8.47 -8.48 -11.97
CA GLU A 33 -7.19 -9.14 -11.63
C GLU A 33 -7.04 -9.31 -10.12
N THR A 34 -7.50 -8.34 -9.33
CA THR A 34 -7.54 -8.45 -7.87
C THR A 34 -8.51 -9.56 -7.44
N PHE A 35 -9.72 -9.60 -8.00
CA PHE A 35 -10.72 -10.62 -7.69
C PHE A 35 -10.23 -12.03 -8.06
N ASN A 36 -9.59 -12.18 -9.21
CA ASN A 36 -8.99 -13.45 -9.63
C ASN A 36 -7.81 -13.88 -8.74
N THR A 37 -7.03 -12.92 -8.23
CA THR A 37 -5.94 -13.22 -7.28
C THR A 37 -6.49 -13.68 -5.95
N LEU A 38 -7.52 -12.99 -5.44
CA LEU A 38 -8.21 -13.31 -4.19
C LEU A 38 -8.90 -14.68 -4.22
N LYS A 39 -9.40 -15.09 -5.40
CA LYS A 39 -10.04 -16.40 -5.60
C LYS A 39 -9.05 -17.52 -5.86
N ASN A 40 -8.11 -17.32 -6.78
CA ASN A 40 -7.37 -18.42 -7.40
C ASN A 40 -5.86 -18.47 -7.06
N ARG A 41 -5.31 -17.46 -6.37
CA ARG A 41 -3.85 -17.38 -6.12
C ARG A 41 -3.46 -17.48 -4.64
N GLY A 42 -4.15 -18.34 -3.89
CA GLY A 42 -3.73 -18.78 -2.55
C GLY A 42 -4.42 -18.12 -1.36
N TYR A 43 -5.31 -17.16 -1.58
CA TYR A 43 -6.16 -16.61 -0.52
C TYR A 43 -7.43 -17.45 -0.27
N ASN A 44 -7.80 -18.32 -1.22
CA ASN A 44 -8.94 -19.26 -1.15
C ASN A 44 -10.20 -18.66 -0.52
N LEU A 45 -10.54 -17.41 -0.86
CA LEU A 45 -11.70 -16.71 -0.28
C LEU A 45 -13.04 -17.34 -0.70
N GLU A 46 -13.04 -18.33 -1.60
CA GLU A 46 -14.22 -19.14 -1.91
C GLU A 46 -14.46 -20.25 -0.87
N HIS A 47 -13.44 -20.60 -0.08
CA HIS A 47 -13.53 -21.57 1.00
C HIS A 47 -13.52 -20.86 2.35
N ASN A 48 -14.66 -20.89 3.04
CA ASN A 48 -14.68 -20.60 4.47
C ASN A 48 -13.91 -21.72 5.19
N TYR A 49 -12.73 -21.40 5.71
CA TYR A 49 -11.89 -22.34 6.46
C TYR A 49 -12.57 -22.73 7.78
N GLY A 50 -13.27 -23.88 7.80
CA GLY A 50 -13.55 -24.70 8.99
C GLY A 50 -14.60 -24.23 10.02
N HIS A 51 -15.48 -25.16 10.42
CA HIS A 51 -16.28 -25.21 11.66
C HIS A 51 -16.91 -23.93 12.24
N GLY A 52 -17.93 -23.38 11.57
CA GLY A 52 -18.88 -22.44 12.18
C GLY A 52 -18.54 -20.96 12.00
N GLU A 53 -17.36 -20.61 11.49
CA GLU A 53 -17.00 -19.23 11.19
C GLU A 53 -17.50 -18.79 9.80
N LYS A 54 -18.78 -18.47 9.71
CA LYS A 54 -19.41 -17.96 8.47
C LYS A 54 -18.89 -16.59 8.01
N ASN A 55 -18.10 -15.90 8.84
CA ASN A 55 -17.70 -14.50 8.63
C ASN A 55 -16.19 -14.28 8.51
N LEU A 56 -15.34 -15.30 8.63
CA LEU A 56 -13.88 -15.12 8.64
C LEU A 56 -13.38 -14.50 7.33
N THR A 57 -13.82 -15.07 6.20
CA THR A 57 -13.53 -14.55 4.85
C THR A 57 -14.04 -13.12 4.68
N HIS A 58 -15.23 -12.80 5.20
CA HIS A 58 -15.81 -11.47 5.13
C HIS A 58 -14.98 -10.45 5.93
N ASN A 59 -14.55 -10.82 7.15
CA ASN A 59 -13.71 -9.98 7.99
C ASN A 59 -12.34 -9.74 7.35
N PHE A 60 -11.75 -10.75 6.68
CA PHE A 60 -10.51 -10.58 5.93
C PHE A 60 -10.67 -9.64 4.74
N ILE A 61 -11.76 -9.76 3.98
CA ILE A 61 -12.06 -8.84 2.87
C ILE A 61 -12.22 -7.41 3.40
N MET A 62 -12.97 -7.22 4.50
CA MET A 62 -13.15 -5.90 5.11
C MET A 62 -11.84 -5.33 5.65
N SER A 63 -10.99 -6.16 6.26
CA SER A 63 -9.65 -5.74 6.73
C SER A 63 -8.74 -5.33 5.57
N MET A 64 -8.81 -6.03 4.45
CA MET A 64 -8.08 -5.68 3.24
C MET A 64 -8.54 -4.33 2.68
N PHE A 65 -9.86 -4.10 2.56
CA PHE A 65 -10.38 -2.79 2.13
C PHE A 65 -10.02 -1.67 3.10
N LEU A 66 -10.04 -1.94 4.40
CA LEU A 66 -9.62 -0.98 5.41
C LEU A 66 -8.14 -0.63 5.28
N ALA A 67 -7.26 -1.62 5.08
CA ALA A 67 -5.84 -1.39 4.87
C ALA A 67 -5.59 -0.51 3.62
N PHE A 68 -6.28 -0.79 2.52
CA PHE A 68 -6.22 0.06 1.33
C PHE A 68 -6.71 1.49 1.59
N LEU A 69 -7.80 1.65 2.32
CA LEU A 69 -8.31 2.98 2.66
C LEU A 69 -7.31 3.76 3.50
N VAL A 70 -6.72 3.12 4.52
CA VAL A 70 -5.69 3.72 5.37
C VAL A 70 -4.46 4.14 4.54
N ASP A 71 -3.99 3.29 3.63
CA ASP A 71 -2.87 3.63 2.73
C ASP A 71 -3.16 4.89 1.91
N GLN A 72 -4.39 5.04 1.40
CA GLN A 72 -4.77 6.20 0.59
C GLN A 72 -4.94 7.46 1.46
N ILE A 73 -5.47 7.33 2.67
CA ILE A 73 -5.55 8.44 3.65
C ILE A 73 -4.14 8.90 4.03
N GLN A 74 -3.22 7.99 4.28
CA GLN A 74 -1.83 8.31 4.61
C GLN A 74 -1.15 9.07 3.45
N GLU A 75 -1.36 8.61 2.22
CA GLU A 75 -0.82 9.26 1.04
C GLU A 75 -1.40 10.66 0.81
N ILE A 76 -2.66 10.92 1.17
CA ILE A 76 -3.28 12.24 1.03
C ILE A 76 -2.88 13.19 2.17
N SER A 77 -2.86 12.70 3.41
CA SER A 77 -2.71 13.52 4.62
C SER A 77 -1.26 13.80 5.00
N CYS A 78 -0.34 12.85 4.80
CA CYS A 78 1.02 12.97 5.30
C CYS A 78 1.97 13.59 4.27
N TYR A 79 2.40 14.82 4.52
CA TYR A 79 3.35 15.54 3.66
C TYR A 79 4.73 14.88 3.63
N THR A 80 5.26 14.44 4.78
CA THR A 80 6.56 13.77 4.87
C THR A 80 6.56 12.45 4.10
N PHE A 81 5.44 11.71 4.13
CA PHE A 81 5.29 10.49 3.37
C PHE A 81 5.29 10.75 1.85
N LYS A 82 4.65 11.83 1.38
CA LYS A 82 4.74 12.23 -0.04
C LYS A 82 6.17 12.53 -0.47
N LYS A 83 6.94 13.26 0.36
CA LYS A 83 8.37 13.50 0.11
C LYS A 83 9.18 12.21 0.01
N LEU A 84 8.86 11.21 0.82
CA LEU A 84 9.51 9.91 0.75
C LEU A 84 9.18 9.19 -0.57
N ILE A 85 7.93 9.25 -1.02
CA ILE A 85 7.55 8.70 -2.34
C ILE A 85 8.35 9.39 -3.46
N GLU A 86 8.47 10.72 -3.41
CA GLU A 86 9.29 11.49 -4.37
C GLU A 86 10.77 11.10 -4.30
N LYS A 87 11.35 10.96 -3.09
CA LYS A 87 12.75 10.59 -2.88
C LYS A 87 13.09 9.20 -3.42
N TYR A 88 12.21 8.23 -3.21
CA TYR A 88 12.47 6.83 -3.61
C TYR A 88 11.93 6.49 -5.01
N GLU A 89 11.20 7.42 -5.65
CA GLU A 89 10.55 7.38 -6.98
C GLU A 89 9.49 6.29 -7.17
N GLN A 90 9.66 5.19 -6.45
CA GLN A 90 8.88 3.97 -6.47
C GLN A 90 8.45 3.65 -5.03
N LYS A 91 7.14 3.71 -4.76
CA LYS A 91 6.46 3.07 -3.62
C LYS A 91 7.03 1.69 -3.26
N SER A 92 7.23 0.75 -4.17
CA SER A 92 7.74 -0.59 -3.81
C SER A 92 9.17 -0.53 -3.24
N ARG A 93 10.00 0.39 -3.72
CA ARG A 93 11.31 0.68 -3.15
C ARG A 93 11.18 1.34 -1.79
N LEU A 94 10.28 2.34 -1.67
CA LEU A 94 9.97 2.97 -0.38
C LEU A 94 9.56 1.93 0.65
N TRP A 95 8.68 1.00 0.31
CA TRP A 95 8.23 -0.03 1.24
C TRP A 95 9.31 -1.00 1.68
N LYS A 96 10.19 -1.44 0.77
CA LYS A 96 11.38 -2.21 1.16
C LYS A 96 12.27 -1.42 2.11
N LYS A 97 12.41 -0.12 1.88
CA LYS A 97 13.20 0.77 2.74
C LYS A 97 12.55 1.01 4.09
N LEU A 98 11.23 1.18 4.14
CA LEU A 98 10.46 1.27 5.38
C LEU A 98 10.60 -0.02 6.20
N GLU A 99 10.48 -1.18 5.56
CA GLU A 99 10.67 -2.49 6.19
C GLU A 99 12.05 -2.59 6.84
N SER A 100 13.14 -2.30 6.11
CA SER A 100 14.47 -2.24 6.71
C SER A 100 14.58 -1.15 7.79
N GLY A 101 13.91 0.00 7.61
CA GLY A 101 13.90 1.08 8.58
C GLY A 101 13.33 0.64 9.93
N PHE A 102 12.27 -0.17 9.95
CA PHE A 102 11.70 -0.70 11.20
C PHE A 102 12.66 -1.61 11.95
N GLU A 103 13.53 -2.33 11.25
CA GLU A 103 14.49 -3.24 11.85
C GLU A 103 15.70 -2.49 12.46
N PHE A 104 16.11 -1.38 11.86
CA PHE A 104 17.38 -0.72 12.19
C PHE A 104 17.27 0.68 12.81
N LEU A 105 16.12 1.35 12.69
CA LEU A 105 15.95 2.71 13.22
C LEU A 105 15.17 2.69 14.53
N GLU A 106 15.71 3.36 15.53
CA GLU A 106 14.97 3.70 16.75
C GLU A 106 14.16 4.99 16.52
N PHE A 107 12.87 4.93 16.84
CA PHE A 107 11.95 6.07 16.75
C PHE A 107 10.84 5.98 17.79
N SER A 108 10.37 7.13 18.26
CA SER A 108 9.25 7.27 19.21
C SER A 108 7.95 7.71 18.54
N SER A 109 8.01 8.17 17.28
CA SER A 109 6.86 8.58 16.49
C SER A 109 7.04 8.30 15.00
N TRP A 110 5.92 8.22 14.28
CA TRP A 110 5.90 8.09 12.82
C TRP A 110 6.58 9.25 12.11
N ASP A 111 6.41 10.48 12.62
CA ASP A 111 7.06 11.66 12.04
C ASP A 111 8.57 11.58 12.18
N GLN A 112 9.08 11.16 13.34
CA GLN A 112 10.51 10.93 13.54
C GLN A 112 11.03 9.85 12.60
N PHE A 113 10.30 8.75 12.46
CA PHE A 113 10.65 7.67 11.55
C PHE A 113 10.77 8.15 10.10
N TYR A 114 9.74 8.82 9.58
CA TYR A 114 9.75 9.34 8.21
C TYR A 114 10.81 10.41 8.01
N TYR A 115 11.04 11.27 8.99
CA TYR A 115 12.09 12.28 8.93
C TYR A 115 13.48 11.64 8.82
N ARG A 116 13.78 10.64 9.65
CA ARG A 116 15.06 9.90 9.58
C ARG A 116 15.24 9.23 8.22
N MET A 117 14.19 8.63 7.67
CA MET A 117 14.21 8.04 6.33
C MET A 117 14.44 9.10 5.22
N CYS A 118 13.98 10.33 5.44
CA CYS A 118 14.11 11.41 4.46
C CYS A 118 15.49 12.07 4.50
N TYR A 119 16.05 12.31 5.68
CA TYR A 119 17.27 13.13 5.86
C TYR A 119 18.49 12.33 6.34
N ASN A 120 18.36 11.04 6.67
CA ASN A 120 19.41 10.21 7.29
C ASN A 120 19.95 10.77 8.63
N GLU A 121 19.23 11.71 9.24
CA GLU A 121 19.61 12.40 10.48
C GLU A 121 18.50 12.23 11.53
N MET A 122 18.88 12.31 12.81
CA MET A 122 17.92 12.35 13.92
C MET A 122 17.23 13.73 13.89
N PRO A 123 15.89 13.84 13.97
CA PRO A 123 15.26 15.14 14.05
C PRO A 123 15.81 15.89 15.26
N PRO A 124 16.00 17.23 15.18
CA PRO A 124 16.43 18.00 16.33
C PRO A 124 15.48 17.71 17.49
N SER A 125 16.05 17.33 18.63
CA SER A 125 15.29 17.07 19.85
C SER A 125 14.42 18.28 20.13
N SER A 126 13.11 18.11 20.01
CA SER A 126 12.14 19.12 20.43
C SER A 126 12.35 19.30 21.93
N GLY A 127 12.92 20.45 22.31
CA GLY A 127 12.86 20.96 23.68
C GLY A 127 11.46 21.45 24.01
#